data_AF-A0A0K0GB57-F1
#
_entry.id   AF-A0A0K0GB57-F1
#
_cell.length_a   1.000
_cell.length_b   1.000
_cell.length_c   1.000
_cell.angle_alpha   90.00
_cell.angle_beta   90.00
_cell.angle_gamma   90.00
#
_symmetry.space_group_name_H-M   'P 1'
#
loop_
_entity.id
_entity.type
_entity.pdbx_description
1 polymer ?
#
loop_
_entity_poly.entity_id
_entity_poly.type
_entity_poly.pdbx_seq_one_letter_code
_entity_poly.pdbx_strand_id
1 'polypeptide(L)' 'MNDSTFINQSLYLQGLPTYETDIQHIQNILQTIEQSEKYLKKISPNLNPKVPITVVDKRLLL' A
#
# COMPACT_ATOMS: atom_id res chain seq x y z
N MET A 1 -6.41 -3.60 8.04
CA MET A 1 -5.41 -4.68 8.15
C MET A 1 -3.99 -4.13 7.89
N ASN A 2 -3.75 -2.85 8.21
CA ASN A 2 -2.61 -2.10 7.70
C ASN A 2 -2.01 -1.28 8.86
N ASP A 3 -2.18 -1.78 10.09
CA ASP A 3 -1.66 -1.13 11.28
C ASP A 3 -0.16 -1.39 11.43
N SER A 4 0.47 -0.62 12.32
CA SER A 4 1.90 -0.69 12.58
C SER A 4 2.35 -2.10 12.95
N THR A 5 1.52 -2.86 13.67
CA THR A 5 1.82 -4.24 14.06
C THR A 5 1.95 -5.16 12.85
N PHE A 6 1.00 -5.10 11.92
CA PHE A 6 1.03 -5.88 10.68
C PHE A 6 2.26 -5.53 9.81
N ILE A 7 2.56 -4.24 9.68
CA ILE A 7 3.71 -3.77 8.89
C ILE A 7 5.02 -4.26 9.52
N ASN A 8 5.17 -4.10 10.84
CA ASN A 8 6.34 -4.56 11.57
C ASN A 8 6.58 -6.05 11.45
N GLN A 9 5.53 -6.87 11.63
CA GLN A 9 5.62 -8.32 11.47
C GLN A 9 6.01 -8.71 10.05
N SER A 10 5.44 -8.03 9.04
CA SER A 10 5.71 -8.30 7.63
C SER A 10 7.15 -7.97 7.24
N LEU A 11 7.71 -6.86 7.75
CA LEU A 11 9.10 -6.47 7.54
C LEU A 11 10.06 -7.44 8.24
N TYR A 12 9.76 -7.82 9.48
CA TYR A 12 10.54 -8.80 10.23
C TYR A 12 10.62 -10.15 9.51
N LEU A 13 9.49 -10.67 9.02
CA LEU A 13 9.45 -11.93 8.28
C LEU A 13 10.24 -11.90 6.97
N GLN A 14 10.43 -10.71 6.39
CA GLN A 14 11.24 -10.50 5.18
C GLN A 14 12.71 -10.20 5.48
N GLY A 15 13.11 -10.15 6.76
CA GLY A 15 14.46 -9.77 7.17
C GLY A 15 14.80 -8.31 6.87
N LEU A 16 13.79 -7.45 6.73
CA LEU A 16 13.98 -6.02 6.45
C LEU A 16 14.07 -5.22 7.76
N PRO A 17 14.88 -4.15 7.80
CA PRO A 17 14.96 -3.29 8.96
C PRO A 17 13.64 -2.53 9.16
N THR A 18 13.32 -2.26 10.41
CA THR A 18 12.12 -1.52 10.82
C THR A 18 12.51 -0.14 11.34
N TYR A 19 12.00 0.90 10.67
CA TYR A 19 12.14 2.28 11.08
C TYR A 19 10.75 2.90 11.25
N GLU A 20 10.49 3.57 12.36
CA GLU A 20 9.17 4.17 12.66
C GLU A 20 8.68 5.13 11.55
N THR A 21 9.58 5.94 10.99
CA THR A 21 9.27 6.84 9.87
C THR A 21 8.81 6.09 8.63
N ASP A 22 9.32 4.88 8.40
CA ASP A 22 8.97 4.05 7.26
C ASP A 22 7.65 3.34 7.47
N ILE A 23 7.32 2.95 8.71
CA ILE A 23 6.03 2.33 9.05
C ILE A 23 4.88 3.26 8.64
N GLN A 24 4.94 4.54 9.05
CA GLN A 24 3.91 5.51 8.71
C GLN A 24 3.79 5.72 7.20
N HIS A 25 4.91 5.72 6.48
CA HIS A 25 4.91 5.86 5.03
C HIS A 25 4.31 4.64 4.33
N ILE A 26 4.71 3.43 4.73
CA ILE A 26 4.17 2.17 4.22
C ILE A 26 2.67 2.09 4.48
N GLN A 27 2.21 2.50 5.66
CA GLN A 27 0.81 2.55 6.01
C GLN A 27 0.01 3.45 5.06
N ASN A 28 0.54 4.64 4.73
CA ASN A 28 -0.10 5.56 3.78
C ASN A 28 -0.20 4.95 2.37
N ILE A 29 0.85 4.25 1.91
CA ILE A 29 0.84 3.52 0.64
C ILE A 29 -0.26 2.45 0.64
N LEU A 30 -0.31 1.60 1.67
CA LEU A 30 -1.31 0.53 1.78
C LEU A 30 -2.73 1.08 1.80
N GLN A 31 -2.97 2.18 2.52
CA GLN A 31 -4.27 2.86 2.52
C GLN A 31 -4.64 3.40 1.14
N THR A 32 -3.67 3.97 0.41
CA THR A 32 -3.89 4.48 -0.94
C THR A 32 -4.29 3.36 -1.90
N ILE A 33 -3.63 2.20 -1.81
CA ILE A 33 -3.97 1.00 -2.59
C ILE A 33 -5.39 0.54 -2.25
N GLU A 34 -5.71 0.38 -0.96
CA GLU A 34 -7.02 -0.09 -0.50
C GLU A 34 -8.16 0.84 -0.95
N GLN A 35 -7.96 2.16 -0.86
CA GLN A 35 -8.93 3.15 -1.34
C GLN A 35 -9.11 3.09 -2.86
N SER A 36 -8.01 2.95 -3.60
CA SER A 36 -8.03 2.83 -5.06
C SER A 36 -8.79 1.57 -5.51
N GLU A 37 -8.55 0.44 -4.85
CA GLU A 37 -9.31 -0.79 -5.10
C GLU A 37 -10.80 -0.62 -4.84
N LYS A 38 -11.17 -0.03 -3.70
CA LYS A 38 -12.58 0.23 -3.35
C LYS A 38 -13.24 1.13 -4.38
N TYR A 39 -12.54 2.18 -4.83
CA TYR A 39 -13.03 3.08 -5.85
C TYR A 39 -13.25 2.35 -7.18
N LEU A 40 -12.25 1.61 -7.68
CA LEU A 40 -12.33 0.84 -8.93
C LEU A 40 -13.48 -0.18 -8.91
N LYS A 41 -13.62 -0.93 -7.82
CA LYS A 41 -14.73 -1.89 -7.64
C LYS A 41 -16.10 -1.20 -7.69
N LYS A 42 -16.21 0.05 -7.19
CA LYS A 42 -17.45 0.83 -7.19
C LYS A 42 -17.77 1.42 -8.56
N ILE A 43 -16.80 2.03 -9.24
CA ILE A 43 -17.04 2.78 -10.48
C ILE A 43 -16.99 1.92 -11.74
N SER A 44 -16.50 0.69 -11.63
CA SER A 44 -16.12 -0.12 -12.78
C SER A 44 -16.28 -1.62 -12.49
N PRO A 45 -17.50 -2.07 -12.11
CA PRO A 45 -17.74 -3.47 -11.75
C PRO A 45 -17.47 -4.46 -12.89
N ASN A 46 -17.51 -3.98 -14.15
CA ASN A 46 -17.28 -4.77 -15.36
C ASN A 46 -15.95 -4.46 -16.06
N LEU A 47 -15.12 -3.58 -15.49
CA LEU A 47 -13.79 -3.33 -16.03
C LEU A 47 -12.92 -4.55 -15.71
N ASN A 48 -11.94 -4.85 -16.58
CA ASN A 48 -11.15 -6.09 -16.54
C ASN A 48 -10.84 -6.56 -15.12
N PRO A 49 -10.93 -7.88 -14.82
CA PRO A 49 -10.72 -8.41 -13.47
C PRO A 49 -9.31 -8.13 -12.91
N LYS A 50 -8.38 -7.66 -13.76
CA LYS A 50 -7.07 -7.15 -13.38
C LYS A 50 -6.89 -5.75 -13.94
N VAL A 51 -6.86 -4.76 -13.05
CA VAL A 51 -6.42 -3.39 -13.36
C VAL A 51 -5.19 -3.12 -12.49
N PRO A 52 -4.04 -2.72 -13.07
CA PRO A 52 -2.89 -2.35 -12.26
C PRO A 52 -3.19 -1.07 -11.47
N ILE A 53 -2.95 -1.11 -10.15
CA ILE A 53 -2.90 0.11 -9.32
C ILE A 53 -1.44 0.54 -9.28
N THR A 54 -1.13 1.67 -9.91
CA THR A 54 0.20 2.27 -9.86
C THR A 54 0.26 3.28 -8.72
N VAL A 55 1.11 3.02 -7.72
CA VAL A 55 1.43 3.99 -6.67
C VAL A 55 2.73 4.69 -7.04
N VAL A 56 2.73 6.02 -7.05
CA VAL A 56 3.92 6.83 -7.36
C VAL A 56 4.42 7.49 -6.07
N ASP A 57 5.60 7.09 -5.60
CA ASP A 57 6.30 7.80 -4.52
C ASP A 57 7.17 8.91 -5.12
N LYS A 58 6.72 10.15 -4.96
CA LYS A 58 7.41 11.33 -5.50
C LYS A 58 8.80 11.53 -4.90
N ARG A 59 9.08 10.99 -3.71
CA ARG A 59 10.40 11.12 -3.06
C ARG A 59 11.48 10.32 -3.79
N LEU A 60 11.08 9.35 -4.61
CA LEU A 60 11.98 8.52 -5.43
C LEU A 60 12.18 9.09 -6.85
N LEU A 61 11.58 10.23 -7.17
CA LEU A 61 11.67 10.90 -8.48
C LEU A 61 12.60 12.13 -8.47
N LEU A 62 13.27 12.39 -7.35
CA LEU A 62 14.22 13.49 -7.13
C LEU A 62 15.64 12.93 -7.09
#